data_AF-A0A6J6TUP0-F1
#
_entry.id   AF-A0A6J6TUP0-F1
#
_cell.length_a   1.000
_cell.length_b   1.000
_cell.length_c   1.000
_cell.angle_alpha   90.00
_cell.angle_beta   90.00
_cell.angle_gamma   90.00
#
_symmetry.space_group_name_H-M   'P 1'
#
loop_
_entity.id
_entity.type
_entity.pdbx_description
1 polymer ?
#
loop_
_entity_poly.entity_id
_entity_poly.type
_entity_poly.pdbx_seq_one_letter_code
_entity_poly.pdbx_strand_id
1 'polypeptide(L)'
;MLFVLVSITATFLTVTGLSNSLNAVISSQRAQVAADAGALSCVIYGQDAVEQSVIKNNAMLISIIITANQCQVVAQFDGVSRDAFAVASSDSHLPTLQR
;
A
#
# COMPACT_ATOMS: atom_id res chain seq x y z
N MET A 1 27.92 2.58 -37.57
CA MET A 1 28.16 2.77 -36.12
C MET A 1 27.12 3.67 -35.45
N LEU A 2 26.76 4.83 -36.02
CA LEU A 2 25.78 5.76 -35.42
C LEU A 2 24.43 5.11 -35.08
N PHE A 3 23.85 4.33 -36.01
CA PHE A 3 22.58 3.64 -35.81
C PHE A 3 22.59 2.60 -34.67
N VAL A 4 23.74 1.96 -34.42
CA VAL A 4 23.90 0.98 -33.33
C VAL A 4 23.99 1.69 -31.97
N LEU A 5 24.64 2.86 -31.91
CA LEU A 5 24.64 3.66 -30.68
C LEU A 5 23.26 4.20 -30.32
N VAL A 6 22.48 4.63 -31.33
CA VAL A 6 21.12 5.14 -31.13
C VAL A 6 20.18 4.04 -30.65
N SER A 7 20.27 2.82 -31.20
CA SER A 7 19.44 1.71 -30.73
C SER A 7 19.79 1.26 -29.31
N ILE A 8 21.08 1.20 -28.97
CA ILE A 8 21.52 0.86 -27.61
C ILE A 8 21.01 1.90 -26.60
N THR A 9 21.22 3.19 -26.87
CA THR A 9 20.79 4.28 -25.96
C THR A 9 19.27 4.32 -25.79
N ALA A 10 18.50 4.11 -26.86
CA ALA A 10 17.05 4.01 -26.77
C ALA A 10 16.59 2.82 -25.90
N THR A 11 17.26 1.67 -26.00
CA THR A 11 16.93 0.49 -25.19
C THR A 11 17.27 0.69 -23.71
N PHE A 12 18.38 1.37 -23.40
CA PHE A 12 18.72 1.73 -22.01
C PHE A 12 17.71 2.72 -21.41
N LEU A 13 17.25 3.71 -22.18
CA LEU A 13 16.23 4.66 -21.75
C LEU A 13 14.88 3.99 -21.48
N THR A 14 14.47 3.03 -22.32
CA THR A 14 13.21 2.32 -22.12
C THR A 14 13.27 1.37 -20.92
N VAL A 15 14.36 0.62 -20.75
CA VAL A 15 14.53 -0.28 -19.60
C VAL A 15 14.60 0.49 -18.28
N THR A 16 15.32 1.61 -18.24
CA THR A 16 15.38 2.46 -17.03
C THR A 16 14.04 3.13 -16.73
N GLY A 17 13.33 3.63 -17.75
CA GLY A 17 11.97 4.16 -17.58
C GLY A 17 10.97 3.11 -17.09
N LEU A 18 11.07 1.88 -17.59
CA LEU A 18 10.22 0.77 -17.14
C LEU A 18 10.53 0.37 -15.71
N SER A 19 11.83 0.28 -15.34
CA SER A 19 12.26 -0.06 -13.98
C SER A 19 11.76 0.96 -12.95
N ASN A 20 11.82 2.26 -13.26
CA ASN A 20 11.30 3.29 -12.36
C ASN A 20 9.77 3.19 -12.22
N SER A 21 9.08 2.91 -13.32
CA SER A 21 7.62 2.73 -13.32
C SER A 21 7.20 1.49 -12.52
N LEU A 22 7.92 0.38 -12.67
CA LEU A 22 7.72 -0.85 -11.89
C LEU A 22 7.92 -0.61 -10.40
N ASN A 23 8.96 0.13 -10.01
CA ASN A 23 9.20 0.48 -8.61
C ASN A 23 8.04 1.31 -8.03
N ALA A 24 7.54 2.31 -8.76
CA ALA A 24 6.40 3.11 -8.33
C ALA A 24 5.11 2.28 -8.18
N VAL A 25 4.89 1.30 -9.07
CA VAL A 25 3.75 0.39 -8.98
C VAL A 25 3.89 -0.56 -7.78
N ILE A 26 5.08 -1.11 -7.56
CA ILE A 26 5.36 -2.00 -6.43
C ILE A 26 5.21 -1.24 -5.11
N SER A 27 5.76 -0.02 -5.01
CA SER A 27 5.66 0.79 -3.79
C SER A 27 4.20 1.16 -3.51
N SER A 28 3.44 1.55 -4.53
CA SER A 28 2.00 1.78 -4.41
C SER A 28 1.25 0.53 -3.95
N GLN A 29 1.54 -0.65 -4.50
CA GLN A 29 0.88 -1.89 -4.08
C GLN A 29 1.24 -2.27 -2.64
N ARG A 30 2.50 -2.12 -2.24
CA ARG A 30 2.93 -2.40 -0.86
C ARG A 30 2.31 -1.44 0.15
N ALA A 31 2.25 -0.15 -0.18
CA ALA A 31 1.54 0.83 0.63
C ALA A 31 0.06 0.44 0.79
N GLN A 32 -0.59 -0.02 -0.29
CA GLN A 32 -1.97 -0.48 -0.25
C GLN A 32 -2.15 -1.70 0.65
N VAL A 33 -1.33 -2.74 0.47
CA VAL A 33 -1.41 -3.97 1.28
C VAL A 33 -1.17 -3.67 2.76
N ALA A 34 -0.24 -2.77 3.07
CA ALA A 34 0.00 -2.35 4.45
C ALA A 34 -1.19 -1.59 5.05
N ALA A 35 -1.80 -0.68 4.28
CA ALA A 35 -2.99 0.05 4.70
C ALA A 35 -4.17 -0.91 4.91
N ASP A 36 -4.41 -1.83 3.97
CA ASP A 36 -5.48 -2.84 4.03
C ASP A 36 -5.30 -3.76 5.24
N ALA A 37 -4.09 -4.26 5.46
CA ALA A 37 -3.77 -5.11 6.61
C ALA A 37 -3.94 -4.36 7.94
N GLY A 38 -3.56 -3.09 7.99
CA GLY A 38 -3.77 -2.22 9.15
C GLY A 38 -5.26 -1.96 9.40
N ALA A 39 -6.02 -1.60 8.37
CA ALA A 39 -7.46 -1.35 8.50
C ALA A 39 -8.20 -2.61 8.96
N LEU A 40 -7.85 -3.77 8.41
CA LEU A 40 -8.45 -5.04 8.81
C LEU A 40 -8.05 -5.44 10.24
N SER A 41 -6.78 -5.28 10.63
CA SER A 41 -6.35 -5.61 11.99
C SER A 41 -6.98 -4.68 13.03
N CYS A 42 -7.25 -3.44 12.69
CA CYS A 42 -7.99 -2.49 13.52
C CYS A 42 -9.39 -3.01 13.89
N VAL A 43 -10.11 -3.58 12.92
CA VAL A 43 -11.48 -4.07 13.14
C VAL A 43 -11.49 -5.41 13.87
N ILE A 44 -10.51 -6.28 13.62
CA ILE A 44 -10.46 -7.62 14.22
C ILE A 44 -9.83 -7.62 15.63
N TYR A 45 -8.73 -6.88 15.81
CA TYR A 45 -7.89 -6.93 16.99
C TYR A 45 -7.80 -5.59 17.74
N GLY A 46 -8.40 -4.52 17.20
CA GLY A 46 -8.34 -3.18 17.79
C GLY A 46 -7.15 -2.35 17.30
N GLN A 47 -7.11 -1.09 17.76
CA GLN A 47 -6.14 -0.08 17.34
C GLN A 47 -4.68 -0.50 17.50
N ASP A 48 -4.36 -1.17 18.60
CA ASP A 48 -2.97 -1.53 18.95
C ASP A 48 -2.35 -2.51 17.94
N ALA A 49 -3.18 -3.28 17.24
CA ALA A 49 -2.73 -4.22 16.21
C ALA A 49 -2.45 -3.55 14.85
N VAL A 50 -2.86 -2.29 14.65
CA VAL A 50 -2.68 -1.58 13.38
C VAL A 50 -1.22 -1.29 13.13
N GLU A 51 -0.54 -0.70 14.10
CA GLU A 51 0.87 -0.35 13.97
C GLU A 51 1.72 -1.59 13.71
N GLN A 52 1.49 -2.67 14.45
CA GLN A 52 2.20 -3.94 14.24
C GLN A 52 1.93 -4.54 12.85
N SER A 53 0.69 -4.49 12.35
CA SER A 53 0.35 -4.97 11.02
C SER A 53 1.01 -4.15 9.92
N VAL A 54 1.05 -2.82 10.05
CA VAL A 54 1.69 -1.94 9.07
C VAL A 54 3.20 -2.14 9.05
N ILE A 55 3.85 -2.24 10.23
CA ILE A 55 5.29 -2.50 10.37
C ILE A 55 5.67 -3.87 9.80
N LYS A 56 4.86 -4.92 10.04
CA LYS A 56 5.08 -6.26 9.44
C LYS A 56 5.07 -6.24 7.91
N ASN A 57 4.41 -5.26 7.30
CA ASN A 57 4.41 -5.05 5.86
C ASN A 57 5.54 -4.12 5.37
N ASN A 58 6.53 -3.82 6.22
CA ASN A 58 7.64 -2.91 5.95
C ASN A 58 7.20 -1.49 5.53
N ALA A 59 6.05 -1.05 6.01
CA ALA A 59 5.50 0.27 5.75
C ALA A 59 5.50 1.12 7.02
N MET A 60 5.37 2.43 6.85
CA MET A 60 5.22 3.39 7.92
C MET A 60 3.75 3.72 8.10
N LEU A 61 3.27 3.68 9.34
CA LEU A 61 1.93 4.16 9.67
C LEU A 61 1.93 5.69 9.70
N ILE A 62 1.05 6.31 8.91
CA ILE A 62 0.91 7.77 8.85
C ILE A 62 -0.24 8.24 9.75
N SER A 63 -1.39 7.57 9.68
CA SER A 63 -2.55 7.92 10.51
C SER A 63 -3.53 6.77 10.63
N ILE A 64 -4.27 6.78 11.74
CA ILE A 64 -5.41 5.88 11.99
C ILE A 64 -6.60 6.74 12.40
N ILE A 65 -7.76 6.50 11.80
CA ILE A 65 -9.02 7.09 12.21
C ILE A 65 -9.98 5.94 12.52
N ILE A 66 -10.44 5.88 13.76
CA ILE A 66 -11.33 4.82 14.24
C ILE A 66 -12.67 5.43 14.63
N THR A 67 -13.73 4.83 14.13
CA THR A 67 -15.12 5.11 14.51
C THR A 67 -15.77 3.83 15.02
N ALA A 68 -16.99 3.92 15.55
CA ALA A 68 -17.71 2.75 16.08
C ALA A 68 -17.86 1.60 15.06
N ASN A 69 -17.92 1.91 13.76
CA ASN A 69 -18.20 0.92 12.71
C ASN A 69 -17.12 0.82 11.63
N GLN A 70 -16.14 1.72 11.63
CA GLN A 70 -15.14 1.81 10.55
C GLN A 70 -13.78 2.15 11.11
N CYS A 71 -12.75 1.52 10.54
CA CYS A 71 -11.37 1.91 10.73
C CYS A 71 -10.72 2.29 9.40
N GLN A 72 -10.19 3.50 9.34
CA GLN A 72 -9.39 4.00 8.25
C GLN A 72 -7.91 4.00 8.67
N VAL A 73 -7.05 3.46 7.82
CA VAL A 73 -5.61 3.44 8.05
C VAL A 73 -4.89 3.99 6.83
N VAL A 74 -3.95 4.88 7.07
CA VAL A 74 -3.05 5.42 6.04
C VAL A 74 -1.65 4.90 6.30
N ALA A 75 -1.12 4.16 5.34
CA ALA A 75 0.24 3.63 5.37
C ALA A 75 1.08 4.21 4.22
N GLN A 76 2.38 4.31 4.45
CA GLN A 76 3.34 4.78 3.46
C GLN A 76 4.42 3.74 3.23
N PHE A 77 4.72 3.45 1.96
CA PHE A 77 5.85 2.63 1.57
C PHE A 77 6.65 3.37 0.49
N ASP A 78 7.95 3.56 0.72
CA ASP A 78 8.87 4.20 -0.24
C ASP A 78 8.34 5.54 -0.79
N GLY A 79 7.87 6.41 0.12
CA GLY A 79 7.31 7.72 -0.20
C GLY A 79 5.90 7.72 -0.80
N VAL A 80 5.32 6.55 -1.09
CA VAL A 80 3.94 6.43 -1.60
C VAL A 80 2.98 6.14 -0.45
N SER A 81 2.00 7.01 -0.26
CA SER A 81 0.94 6.83 0.74
C SER A 81 -0.32 6.24 0.11
N ARG A 82 -0.94 5.32 0.84
CA ARG A 82 -2.24 4.72 0.52
C ARG A 82 -3.09 4.64 1.77
N ASP A 83 -4.37 4.82 1.57
CA ASP A 83 -5.40 4.67 2.58
C ASP A 83 -6.25 3.43 2.29
N ALA A 84 -6.77 2.85 3.37
CA ALA A 84 -7.68 1.73 3.32
C ALA A 84 -8.71 1.86 4.42
N PHE A 85 -9.90 1.34 4.16
CA PHE A 85 -11.03 1.37 5.08
C PHE A 85 -11.49 -0.05 5.33
N ALA A 86 -11.69 -0.40 6.60
CA ALA A 86 -12.35 -1.63 6.98
C ALA A 86 -13.60 -1.28 7.79
N VAL A 87 -14.70 -1.96 7.49
CA VAL A 87 -15.98 -1.78 8.17
C VAL A 87 -16.25 -3.00 9.04
N ALA A 88 -16.59 -2.77 10.30
CA ALA A 88 -17.06 -3.80 11.22
C ALA A 88 -18.48 -4.21 10.82
N SER A 89 -18.66 -5.47 10.44
CA SER A 89 -19.98 -6.06 10.24
C SER A 89 -20.51 -6.56 11.58
N SER A 90 -21.74 -6.17 11.94
CA SER A 90 -22.45 -6.66 13.13
C SER A 90 -23.05 -8.06 12.94
N ASP A 91 -23.28 -8.47 11.70
CA ASP A 91 -23.73 -9.82 11.36
C ASP A 91 -22.52 -10.71 11.09
N SER A 92 -22.66 -12.05 11.12
CA SER A 92 -21.58 -13.05 10.93
C SER A 92 -20.76 -12.96 9.62
N HIS A 93 -20.88 -11.86 8.86
CA HIS A 93 -20.02 -11.50 7.77
C HIS A 93 -18.66 -11.01 8.28
N LEU A 94 -17.61 -11.44 7.59
CA LEU A 94 -16.23 -11.00 7.85
C LEU A 94 -16.11 -9.50 7.59
N PRO A 95 -15.27 -8.77 8.36
CA PRO A 95 -15.02 -7.36 8.10
C PRO A 95 -14.49 -7.17 6.67
N THR A 96 -15.12 -6.24 5.95
CA THR A 96 -14.84 -6.01 4.53
C THR A 96 -14.00 -4.77 4.34
N LEU A 97 -13.01 -4.87 3.43
CA LEU A 97 -12.29 -3.71 2.93
C LEU A 97 -13.20 -2.91 1.99
N GLN A 98 -13.40 -1.63 2.30
CA GLN A 98 -14.02 -0.67 1.41
C GLN A 98 -12.92 0.11 0.68
N ARG A 99 -13.13 0.30 -0.62
CA ARG A 99 -12.21 0.94 -1.55
C ARG A 99 -12.77 2.26 -2.04
#